data_AF-A0AA45U8L5-F1
#
_entry.id   AF-A0AA45U8L5-F1
#
_cell.length_a   1.000
_cell.length_b   1.000
_cell.length_c   1.000
_cell.angle_alpha   90.00
_cell.angle_beta   90.00
_cell.angle_gamma   90.00
#
_symmetry.space_group_name_H-M   'P 1'
#
loop_
_entity.id
_entity.type
_entity.pdbx_description
1 polymer ?
#
loop_
_entity_poly.entity_id
_entity_poly.type
_entity_poly.pdbx_seq_one_letter_code
_entity_poly.pdbx_strand_id
1 'polypeptide(L)'
;MSDYGELGAAIGALVTTKQAAHGDSFGKSGAVMRILYPDGIPPERMDDALTVVRVLDKLFRIATDRDALGESPWRDIAGYALLSVARSERERDPPR
;
A
#
# COMPACT_ATOMS: atom_id res chain seq x y z
N MET A 1 -3.40 33.54 -5.32
CA MET A 1 -3.83 32.36 -6.13
C MET A 1 -2.57 31.55 -6.37
N SER A 2 -2.59 30.25 -6.07
CA SER A 2 -1.45 29.39 -6.39
C SER A 2 -1.34 29.26 -7.91
N ASP A 3 -0.13 29.36 -8.46
CA ASP A 3 0.11 29.04 -9.87
C ASP A 3 -0.02 27.51 -10.04
N TYR A 4 -1.09 27.08 -10.71
CA TYR A 4 -1.34 25.66 -10.95
C TYR A 4 -0.30 25.02 -11.88
N GLY A 5 0.35 25.80 -12.75
CA GLY A 5 1.43 25.34 -13.61
C GLY A 5 2.68 24.98 -12.80
N GLU A 6 3.09 25.87 -11.89
CA GLU A 6 4.22 25.61 -10.98
C GLU A 6 3.94 24.42 -10.06
N LEU A 7 2.74 24.35 -9.48
CA LEU A 7 2.33 23.23 -8.64
C LEU A 7 2.36 21.89 -9.41
N GLY A 8 1.87 21.88 -10.66
CA GLY A 8 1.90 20.70 -11.51
C GLY A 8 3.31 20.22 -11.81
N ALA A 9 4.24 21.13 -12.11
CA ALA A 9 5.64 20.80 -12.35
C ALA A 9 6.31 20.19 -11.11
N ALA A 10 6.07 20.76 -9.92
CA ALA A 10 6.60 20.23 -8.67
C ALA A 10 6.07 18.83 -8.35
N ILE A 11 4.76 18.59 -8.55
CA ILE A 11 4.15 17.27 -8.35
C ILE A 11 4.72 16.27 -9.35
N GLY A 12 4.85 16.64 -10.62
CA GLY A 12 5.40 15.77 -11.66
C GLY A 12 6.84 15.33 -11.39
N ALA A 13 7.68 16.27 -10.92
CA ALA A 13 9.04 15.97 -10.51
C ALA A 13 9.08 14.97 -9.34
N LEU A 14 8.24 15.19 -8.32
CA LEU A 14 8.14 14.29 -7.17
C LEU A 14 7.69 12.88 -7.55
N VAL A 15 6.64 12.75 -8.38
CA VAL A 15 6.13 11.45 -8.80
C VAL A 15 7.15 10.70 -9.65
N THR A 16 7.90 11.40 -10.50
CA THR A 16 8.99 10.81 -11.30
C THR A 16 10.04 10.17 -10.40
N THR A 17 10.51 10.88 -9.38
CA THR A 17 11.47 10.36 -8.40
C THR A 17 10.92 9.14 -7.65
N LYS A 18 9.66 9.18 -7.23
CA LYS A 18 9.01 8.07 -6.50
C LYS A 18 8.83 6.82 -7.37
N GLN A 19 8.38 6.99 -8.61
CA GLN A 19 8.20 5.87 -9.55
C GLN A 19 9.54 5.18 -9.85
N ALA A 20 10.64 5.94 -9.94
CA ALA A 20 11.97 5.35 -10.07
C ALA A 20 12.39 4.55 -8.83
N ALA A 21 12.12 5.07 -7.62
CA ALA A 21 12.51 4.44 -6.35
C ALA A 21 11.65 3.22 -5.96
N HIS A 22 10.37 3.19 -6.33
CA HIS A 22 9.43 2.15 -5.91
C HIS A 22 9.09 1.14 -7.01
N GLY A 23 9.58 1.39 -8.22
CA GLY A 23 9.10 0.74 -9.43
C GLY A 23 7.63 1.11 -9.70
N ASP A 24 7.05 0.51 -10.73
CA ASP A 24 5.62 0.66 -11.02
C ASP A 24 4.74 -0.13 -10.03
N SER A 25 4.85 0.19 -8.73
CA SER A 25 4.01 -0.38 -7.66
C SER A 25 2.52 -0.10 -7.94
N PHE A 26 2.21 1.11 -8.42
CA PHE A 26 0.84 1.56 -8.66
C PHE A 26 0.15 0.72 -9.75
N GLY A 27 0.78 0.52 -10.91
CA GLY A 27 0.23 -0.31 -11.98
C GLY A 27 0.25 -1.81 -11.67
N LYS A 28 1.34 -2.31 -11.08
CA LYS A 28 1.54 -3.75 -10.84
C LYS A 28 0.73 -4.29 -9.67
N SER A 29 0.48 -3.50 -8.62
CA SER A 29 -0.38 -3.92 -7.51
C SER A 29 -1.79 -4.22 -8.00
N GLY A 30 -2.33 -3.43 -8.94
CA GLY A 30 -3.64 -3.71 -9.55
C GLY A 30 -3.70 -5.04 -10.30
N ALA A 31 -2.60 -5.47 -10.93
CA ALA A 31 -2.54 -6.78 -11.58
C ALA A 31 -2.61 -7.93 -10.58
N VAL A 32 -1.91 -7.81 -9.45
CA VAL A 32 -1.98 -8.81 -8.36
C VAL A 32 -3.37 -8.82 -7.73
N MET A 33 -3.97 -7.65 -7.49
CA MET A 33 -5.32 -7.55 -6.93
C MET A 33 -6.39 -8.18 -7.82
N ARG A 34 -6.26 -8.10 -9.15
CA ARG A 34 -7.14 -8.81 -10.08
C ARG A 34 -7.00 -10.33 -10.04
N ILE A 35 -5.86 -10.86 -9.61
CA ILE A 35 -5.67 -12.30 -9.38
C ILE A 35 -6.34 -12.71 -8.05
N LEU A 36 -6.19 -11.90 -7.01
CA LEU A 36 -6.71 -12.20 -5.67
C LEU A 36 -8.23 -11.98 -5.55
N TYR A 37 -8.76 -10.99 -6.25
CA TYR A 37 -10.17 -10.58 -6.22
C TYR A 37 -10.71 -10.49 -7.66
N PRO A 38 -10.82 -11.62 -8.38
CA PRO A 38 -11.21 -11.62 -9.80
C PRO A 38 -12.61 -11.05 -10.05
N ASP A 39 -13.51 -11.22 -9.08
CA ASP A 39 -14.90 -10.73 -9.14
C ASP A 39 -15.12 -9.43 -8.36
N GLY A 40 -14.03 -8.77 -7.92
CA GLY A 40 -14.06 -7.59 -7.07
C GLY A 40 -13.95 -7.89 -5.56
N ILE A 41 -13.84 -6.81 -4.77
CA ILE A 41 -13.71 -6.90 -3.31
C ILE A 41 -15.10 -6.69 -2.70
N PRO A 42 -15.68 -7.69 -2.02
CA PRO A 42 -16.95 -7.50 -1.33
C PRO A 42 -16.76 -6.61 -0.08
N PRO A 43 -17.79 -5.82 0.33
CA PRO A 43 -17.66 -4.84 1.40
C PRO A 43 -17.10 -5.40 2.72
N GLU A 44 -17.50 -6.60 3.11
CA GLU A 44 -17.04 -7.30 4.32
C GLU A 44 -15.57 -7.71 4.26
N ARG A 45 -14.94 -7.70 3.08
CA ARG A 45 -13.51 -7.99 2.88
C ARG A 45 -12.68 -6.74 2.64
N MET A 46 -13.27 -5.55 2.62
CA MET A 46 -12.57 -4.29 2.30
C MET A 46 -11.37 -4.07 3.22
N ASP A 47 -11.55 -4.44 4.47
CA ASP A 47 -10.61 -4.28 5.57
C ASP A 47 -9.40 -5.22 5.46
N ASP A 48 -9.58 -6.43 4.94
CA ASP A 48 -8.50 -7.37 4.62
C ASP A 48 -7.81 -6.96 3.32
N ALA A 49 -8.60 -6.58 2.31
CA ALA A 49 -8.10 -6.14 1.02
C ALA A 49 -7.22 -4.88 1.15
N LEU A 50 -7.58 -3.94 2.01
CA LEU A 50 -6.75 -2.78 2.33
C LEU A 50 -5.38 -3.21 2.88
N THR A 51 -5.34 -4.14 3.83
CA THR A 51 -4.07 -4.65 4.36
C THR A 51 -3.24 -5.32 3.27
N VAL A 52 -3.86 -6.14 2.42
CA VAL A 52 -3.19 -6.79 1.28
C VAL A 52 -2.57 -5.75 0.33
N VAL A 53 -3.33 -4.73 -0.08
CA VAL A 53 -2.82 -3.65 -0.95
C VAL A 53 -1.64 -2.93 -0.32
N ARG A 54 -1.71 -2.62 0.98
CA ARG A 54 -0.61 -1.97 1.69
C ARG A 54 0.64 -2.85 1.75
N VAL A 55 0.49 -4.15 1.98
CA VAL A 55 1.61 -5.10 1.96
C VAL A 55 2.21 -5.20 0.56
N LEU A 56 1.39 -5.30 -0.49
CA LEU A 56 1.86 -5.33 -1.89
C LEU A 56 2.71 -4.10 -2.22
N ASP A 57 2.27 -2.90 -1.84
CA ASP A 57 3.04 -1.67 -2.03
C ASP A 57 4.43 -1.74 -1.36
N LYS A 58 4.48 -2.25 -0.12
CA LYS A 58 5.77 -2.43 0.58
C LYS A 58 6.65 -3.48 -0.09
N LEU A 59 6.09 -4.56 -0.64
CA LEU A 59 6.85 -5.56 -1.38
C LEU A 59 7.51 -4.97 -2.64
N PHE A 60 6.82 -4.09 -3.37
CA PHE A 60 7.42 -3.38 -4.51
C PHE A 60 8.57 -2.46 -4.08
N ARG A 61 8.41 -1.74 -2.96
CA ARG A 61 9.50 -0.96 -2.37
C ARG A 61 10.70 -1.84 -2.02
N ILE A 62 10.48 -2.96 -1.33
CA ILE A 62 11.54 -3.90 -0.94
C ILE A 62 12.29 -4.43 -2.18
N ALA A 63 11.57 -4.76 -3.25
CA ALA A 63 12.14 -5.32 -4.47
C ALA A 63 12.88 -4.30 -5.36
N THR A 64 12.68 -2.99 -5.13
CA THR A 64 13.28 -1.92 -5.95
C THR A 64 14.36 -1.18 -5.17
N ASP A 65 13.96 -0.37 -4.20
CA ASP A 65 14.85 0.30 -3.26
C ASP A 65 14.19 0.32 -1.88
N ARG A 66 14.60 -0.64 -1.06
CA ARG A 66 14.08 -0.87 0.29
C ARG A 66 14.28 0.36 1.19
N ASP A 67 15.37 1.10 1.02
CA ASP A 67 15.86 2.09 1.98
C ASP A 67 15.63 3.54 1.51
N ALA A 68 15.06 3.74 0.31
CA ALA A 68 14.81 5.05 -0.34
C ALA A 68 14.13 6.14 0.50
N LEU A 69 13.37 5.77 1.55
CA LEU A 69 12.57 6.71 2.35
C LEU A 69 12.93 6.72 3.84
N GLY A 70 14.03 6.06 4.26
CA GLY A 70 14.48 6.02 5.66
C GLY A 70 13.60 5.20 6.63
N GLU A 71 12.38 4.83 6.22
CA GLU A 71 11.48 3.92 6.93
C GLU A 71 11.69 2.48 6.46
N SER A 72 11.63 1.52 7.40
CA SER A 72 11.74 0.08 7.08
C SER A 72 10.42 -0.48 6.58
N PRO A 73 10.32 -0.94 5.31
CA PRO A 73 9.09 -1.55 4.80
C PRO A 73 8.70 -2.83 5.54
N TRP A 74 9.67 -3.54 6.12
CA TRP A 74 9.42 -4.73 6.93
C TRP A 74 8.76 -4.40 8.28
N ARG A 75 9.14 -3.27 8.91
CA ARG A 75 8.45 -2.79 10.12
C ARG A 75 7.01 -2.42 9.83
N ASP A 76 6.75 -1.81 8.67
CA ASP A 76 5.39 -1.52 8.21
C ASP A 76 4.58 -2.80 8.05
N ILE A 77 5.10 -3.80 7.34
CA ILE A 77 4.44 -5.09 7.13
C ILE A 77 4.14 -5.77 8.47
N ALA A 78 5.10 -5.79 9.39
CA ALA A 78 4.91 -6.36 10.73
C ALA A 78 3.80 -5.63 11.51
N GLY A 79 3.76 -4.30 11.44
CA GLY A 79 2.69 -3.50 12.04
C GLY A 79 1.32 -3.80 11.44
N TYR A 80 1.22 -3.91 10.11
CA TYR A 80 -0.04 -4.25 9.45
C TYR A 80 -0.52 -5.66 9.80
N ALA A 81 0.40 -6.64 9.86
CA ALA A 81 0.09 -7.99 10.29
C ALA A 81 -0.43 -8.01 11.74
N LEU A 82 0.23 -7.29 12.66
CA LEU A 82 -0.20 -7.19 14.06
C LEU A 82 -1.61 -6.60 14.19
N LEU A 83 -1.89 -5.52 13.45
CA LEU A 83 -3.23 -4.89 13.45
C LEU A 83 -4.30 -5.84 12.90
N SER A 84 -4.00 -6.58 11.83
CA SER A 84 -4.91 -7.57 11.25
C SER A 84 -5.16 -8.75 12.19
N VAL A 85 -4.14 -9.26 12.89
CA VAL A 85 -4.30 -10.29 13.93
C VAL A 85 -5.21 -9.77 15.04
N ALA A 86 -4.93 -8.58 15.58
CA ALA A 86 -5.72 -8.01 16.66
C ALA A 86 -7.19 -7.77 16.25
N ARG A 87 -7.46 -7.43 14.99
CA ARG A 87 -8.83 -7.33 14.46
C ARG A 87 -9.51 -8.70 14.42
N SER A 88 -8.85 -9.69 13.80
CA SER A 88 -9.40 -11.04 13.69
C SER A 88 -9.69 -11.68 15.05
N GLU A 89 -8.84 -11.44 16.05
CA GLU A 89 -9.08 -11.92 17.42
C GLU A 89 -10.29 -11.25 18.07
N ARG A 90 -10.48 -9.93 17.89
CA ARG A 90 -11.68 -9.21 18.39
C ARG A 90 -12.97 -9.67 17.72
N GLU A 91 -12.93 -10.03 16.44
CA GLU A 91 -14.09 -10.59 15.73
C GLU A 91 -14.44 -11.99 16.23
N ARG A 92 -13.41 -12.78 16.59
CA ARG A 92 -13.57 -14.13 17.12
C ARG A 92 -14.03 -14.15 18.57
N ASP A 93 -13.56 -13.22 19.39
CA ASP A 93 -13.91 -13.07 20.81
C ASP A 93 -14.27 -11.59 21.12
N PRO A 94 -15.50 -11.17 20.78
CA PRO A 94 -15.92 -9.79 20.99
C PRO A 94 -15.98 -9.47 22.49
N PRO A 95 -15.52 -8.27 22.92
CA PRO A 95 -15.58 -7.88 24.32
C PRO A 95 -17.03 -7.94 24.83
N ARG A 96 -17.21 -8.54 26.01
CA ARG A 96 -18.50 -8.68 26.69
C ARG A 96 -19.06 -7.35 27.17
#